data_AF-A0A3B3E2G7-F1
#
_entry.id   AF-A0A3B3E2G7-F1
#
_cell.length_a   1.000
_cell.length_b   1.000
_cell.length_c   1.000
_cell.angle_alpha   90.00
_cell.angle_beta   90.00
_cell.angle_gamma   90.00
#
_symmetry.space_group_name_H-M   'P 1'
#
loop_
_entity.id
_entity.type
_entity.pdbx_description
1 polymer ?
#
loop_
_entity_poly.entity_id
_entity_poly.type
_entity_poly.pdbx_seq_one_letter_code
_entity_poly.pdbx_strand_id
1 'polypeptide(L)'
;MPKRGLDVMGCEVFRFYRLIAVKDLVEPLSMIVPRKKTEVFQEDLYPLTAGNQAAVTAREWLLGINRGLSENTNPTPEKSPSGPE
;
A
#
# COMPACT_ATOMS: atom_id res chain seq x y z
N MET A 1 -2.74 -6.39 3.54
CA MET A 1 -1.74 -5.36 3.93
C MET A 1 -2.12 -4.02 3.32
N PRO A 2 -2.14 -2.88 4.06
CA PRO A 2 -2.18 -1.54 3.46
C PRO A 2 -1.12 -1.37 2.37
N LYS A 3 -1.45 -0.63 1.30
CA LYS A 3 -0.55 -0.42 0.14
C LYS A 3 0.80 0.18 0.53
N ARG A 4 0.84 1.03 1.57
CA ARG A 4 2.06 1.63 2.13
C ARG A 4 3.05 0.62 2.72
N GLY A 5 2.64 -0.62 2.99
CA GLY A 5 3.52 -1.67 3.53
C GLY A 5 4.10 -2.62 2.47
N LEU A 6 3.89 -2.33 1.19
CA LEU A 6 4.37 -3.13 0.07
C LEU A 6 5.75 -2.65 -0.41
N ASP A 7 6.55 -3.55 -0.94
CA ASP A 7 7.78 -3.20 -1.67
C ASP A 7 7.42 -2.67 -3.06
N VAL A 8 7.30 -1.35 -3.16
CA VAL A 8 6.90 -0.70 -4.42
C VAL A 8 7.95 -0.78 -5.51
N MET A 9 9.23 -0.88 -5.13
CA MET A 9 10.33 -1.03 -6.08
C MET A 9 10.36 -2.46 -6.64
N GLY A 10 10.11 -3.46 -5.79
CA GLY A 10 9.93 -4.85 -6.19
C GLY A 10 8.66 -5.14 -7.02
N CYS A 11 7.86 -4.13 -7.38
CA CYS A 11 6.58 -4.31 -8.06
C CYS A 11 5.59 -5.21 -7.29
N GLU A 12 5.68 -5.22 -5.96
CA GLU A 12 4.76 -5.95 -5.09
C GLU A 12 3.43 -5.20 -5.02
N VAL A 13 2.36 -5.83 -5.51
CA VAL A 13 1.02 -5.24 -5.56
C VAL A 13 0.12 -5.70 -4.41
N PHE A 14 0.49 -6.82 -3.77
CA PHE A 14 -0.25 -7.38 -2.64
C PHE A 14 0.63 -8.34 -1.81
N ARG A 15 0.30 -8.50 -0.52
CA ARG A 15 0.95 -9.48 0.36
C ARG A 15 -0.11 -10.21 1.21
N PHE A 16 -0.19 -11.53 1.06
CA PHE A 16 -0.93 -12.40 1.96
C PHE A 16 -0.07 -12.80 3.15
N TYR A 17 -0.71 -13.19 4.24
CA TYR A 17 -0.07 -13.86 5.36
C TYR A 17 -0.69 -15.24 5.48
N ARG A 18 0.09 -16.27 5.18
CA ARG A 18 -0.33 -17.66 5.27
C ARG A 18 0.04 -18.18 6.65
N LEU A 19 -0.95 -18.67 7.39
CA LEU A 19 -0.71 -19.44 8.59
C LEU A 19 -0.29 -20.87 8.22
N ILE A 20 0.90 -21.27 8.65
CA ILE A 20 1.40 -22.65 8.59
C ILE A 20 1.22 -23.24 9.99
N ALA A 21 0.00 -23.73 10.25
CA ALA A 21 -0.41 -24.20 11.58
C ALA A 21 0.50 -25.31 12.14
N VAL A 22 0.99 -26.21 11.29
CA VAL A 22 1.89 -27.30 11.70
C VAL A 22 3.27 -26.83 12.21
N LYS A 23 3.62 -25.56 11.98
CA LYS A 23 4.90 -24.96 12.39
C LYS A 23 4.70 -23.74 13.31
N ASP A 24 3.45 -23.46 13.75
CA ASP A 24 3.09 -22.25 14.48
C ASP A 24 3.68 -20.96 13.87
N LEU A 25 3.73 -20.92 12.53
CA LEU A 25 4.44 -19.89 11.78
C LEU A 25 3.47 -19.16 10.85
N VAL A 26 3.62 -17.84 10.74
CA VAL A 26 2.97 -17.04 9.71
C VAL A 26 4.00 -16.63 8.68
N GLU A 27 3.77 -17.01 7.42
CA GLU A 27 4.65 -16.69 6.31
C GLU A 27 4.03 -15.61 5.40
N PRO A 28 4.76 -14.53 5.07
CA PRO A 28 4.32 -13.57 4.08
C PRO A 28 4.44 -14.15 2.66
N LEU A 29 3.41 -13.97 1.85
CA LEU A 29 3.38 -14.35 0.44
C LEU A 29 3.11 -13.12 -0.44
N SER A 30 4.13 -12.70 -1.18
CA SER A 30 4.09 -11.52 -2.05
C SER A 30 3.51 -11.85 -3.43
N MET A 31 2.61 -10.99 -3.91
CA MET A 31 2.15 -10.95 -5.30
C MET A 31 2.91 -9.86 -6.04
N ILE A 32 3.72 -10.26 -7.00
CA ILE A 32 4.61 -9.36 -7.74
C ILE A 32 4.19 -9.34 -9.21
N VAL A 33 4.10 -8.14 -9.79
CA VAL A 33 3.91 -7.99 -11.23
C VAL A 33 5.28 -8.08 -11.91
N PRO A 34 5.50 -9.03 -12.84
CA PRO A 34 6.78 -9.16 -13.51
C PRO A 34 7.03 -7.95 -14.44
N ARG A 35 8.12 -7.21 -14.19
CA ARG A 35 8.52 -6.01 -14.95
C ARG A 35 9.98 -6.11 -15.36
N LYS A 36 10.33 -5.52 -16.51
CA LYS A 36 11.71 -5.51 -17.05
C LYS A 36 12.67 -4.60 -16.28
N LYS A 37 12.15 -3.53 -15.66
CA LYS A 37 12.92 -2.54 -14.90
C LYS A 37 12.28 -2.38 -13.53
N THR A 38 12.70 -3.16 -12.55
CA THR A 38 12.23 -3.07 -11.16
C THR A 38 12.97 -1.99 -10.35
N GLU A 39 14.02 -1.40 -10.90
CA GLU A 39 14.77 -0.32 -10.24
C GLU A 39 14.09 1.06 -10.36
N VAL A 40 12.95 1.14 -11.05
CA VAL A 40 12.18 2.37 -11.23
C VAL A 40 10.76 2.14 -10.72
N PHE A 41 10.26 3.11 -9.97
CA PHE A 41 8.87 3.12 -9.50
C PHE A 41 7.89 3.05 -10.68
N GLN A 42 6.98 2.08 -10.63
CA GLN A 42 5.98 1.82 -11.68
C GLN A 42 4.63 2.46 -11.32
N GLU A 43 4.46 3.74 -11.64
CA GLU A 43 3.25 4.50 -11.27
C GLU A 43 1.94 3.86 -11.73
N ASP A 44 1.95 3.17 -12.87
CA ASP A 44 0.79 2.47 -13.43
C ASP A 44 0.29 1.29 -12.57
N LEU A 45 1.14 0.74 -11.70
CA LEU A 45 0.77 -0.33 -10.76
C LEU A 45 0.11 0.19 -9.47
N TYR A 46 0.24 1.48 -9.19
CA TYR A 46 -0.13 2.08 -7.91
C TYR A 46 -1.10 3.26 -8.11
N PRO A 47 -2.37 2.99 -8.49
CA PRO A 47 -3.37 4.04 -8.56
C PRO A 47 -3.63 4.65 -7.17
N LEU A 48 -4.38 5.75 -7.13
CA LEU A 48 -4.85 6.34 -5.88
C LEU A 48 -5.55 5.27 -5.03
N THR A 49 -5.08 5.11 -3.79
CA THR A 49 -5.60 4.12 -2.86
C THR A 49 -6.02 4.79 -1.55
N ALA A 50 -6.83 4.09 -0.75
CA ALA A 50 -7.29 4.61 0.53
C ALA A 50 -6.12 5.03 1.43
N GLY A 51 -6.12 6.30 1.82
CA GLY A 51 -5.21 6.84 2.83
C GLY A 51 -5.55 6.35 4.25
N ASN A 52 -4.82 6.85 5.24
CA ASN A 52 -5.09 6.59 6.66
C ASN A 52 -6.13 7.54 7.27
N GLN A 53 -6.63 8.50 6.50
CA GLN A 53 -7.63 9.47 6.94
C GLN A 53 -9.02 8.99 6.52
N ALA A 54 -9.97 9.08 7.46
CA ALA A 54 -11.37 8.80 7.17
C ALA A 54 -11.94 9.90 6.26
N ALA A 55 -12.71 9.51 5.23
CA ALA A 55 -13.33 10.45 4.30
C ALA A 55 -14.41 11.34 4.97
N VAL A 56 -15.08 10.80 5.99
CA VAL A 56 -16.09 11.47 6.79
C VAL A 56 -15.96 11.06 8.25
N THR A 57 -16.41 11.92 9.15
CA THR A 57 -16.61 11.58 10.55
C THR A 57 -17.82 10.66 10.73
N ALA A 58 -17.88 9.95 11.86
CA ALA A 58 -19.03 9.09 12.19
C ALA A 58 -20.36 9.86 12.21
N ARG A 59 -20.35 11.11 12.72
CA ARG A 59 -21.54 11.96 12.75
C ARG A 59 -22.03 12.33 11.35
N GLU A 60 -21.12 12.73 10.47
CA GLU A 60 -21.47 13.06 9.08
C GLU A 60 -22.06 11.84 8.35
N TRP A 61 -21.47 10.66 8.54
CA TRP A 61 -21.98 9.42 7.97
C TRP A 61 -23.39 9.09 8.47
N LEU A 62 -23.66 9.22 9.77
CA LEU A 62 -24.99 9.02 10.36
C LEU A 62 -26.04 10.01 9.82
N LEU A 63 -25.63 11.19 9.37
CA LEU A 63 -26.49 12.18 8.72
C LEU A 63 -26.69 11.90 7.22
N GLY A 64 -26.19 10.78 6.71
CA GLY A 64 -26.31 10.37 5.31
C GLY A 64 -25.26 10.98 4.38
N ILE A 65 -24.22 11.63 4.90
CA ILE A 65 -23.13 12.16 4.07
C ILE A 65 -22.28 11.00 3.56
N ASN A 66 -22.14 10.92 2.24
CA ASN A 66 -21.30 9.94 1.56
C ASN A 66 -20.23 10.66 0.73
N ARG A 67 -18.96 10.60 1.16
CA ARG A 67 -17.81 11.10 0.39
C ARG A 67 -16.99 9.92 -0.12
N GLY A 68 -16.43 10.08 -1.32
CA GLY A 68 -15.45 9.15 -1.86
C GLY A 68 -14.14 9.15 -1.06
N LEU A 69 -13.21 8.30 -1.46
CA LEU A 69 -11.85 8.25 -0.90
C LEU A 69 -11.23 9.66 -0.95
N SER A 70 -10.75 10.17 0.18
CA SER A 70 -9.92 11.39 0.17
C SER A 70 -8.69 11.13 -0.70
N GLU A 71 -8.37 12.03 -1.64
CA GLU A 71 -7.35 11.89 -2.70
C GLU A 71 -5.89 11.74 -2.22
N ASN A 72 -5.66 11.40 -0.96
CA ASN A 72 -4.37 11.55 -0.33
C ASN A 72 -3.50 10.29 -0.45
N THR A 73 -2.53 10.43 -1.35
CA THR A 73 -1.22 9.75 -1.49
C THR A 73 -1.19 8.49 -2.34
N ASN A 74 -0.77 8.65 -3.61
CA ASN A 74 -0.01 7.60 -4.29
C ASN A 74 1.16 7.19 -3.36
N PRO A 75 1.48 5.89 -3.25
CA PRO A 75 2.65 5.47 -2.51
C PRO A 75 3.90 5.93 -3.25
N THR A 76 4.38 7.14 -2.96
CA THR A 76 5.70 7.57 -3.40
C THR A 76 6.75 6.82 -2.57
N PRO A 77 7.85 6.34 -3.18
CA PRO A 77 8.99 5.86 -2.42
C PRO A 77 9.46 6.97 -1.48
N GLU A 78 9.62 6.68 -0.19
CA GLU A 78 10.32 7.60 0.71
C GLU A 78 11.72 7.85 0.12
N LYS A 79 12.07 9.10 -0.17
CA LYS A 79 13.44 9.46 -0.56
C LYS A 79 14.35 9.02 0.58
N SER A 80 15.32 8.15 0.27
CA SER A 80 16.45 7.84 1.12
C SER A 80 17.02 9.14 1.70
N PRO A 81 17.34 9.22 3.01
CA PRO A 81 18.01 10.40 3.54
C PRO A 81 19.33 10.55 2.78
N SER A 82 19.50 11.71 2.13
CA SER A 82 20.78 12.11 1.54
C SER A 82 21.85 12.02 2.62
N GLY A 83 22.85 11.17 2.41
CA GLY A 83 24.01 11.09 3.30
C GLY A 83 24.73 12.44 3.36
N PRO A 84 25.45 12.71 4.47
CA PRO A 84 26.16 13.98 4.63
C PRO A 84 27.31 14.09 3.62
N GLU A 85 27.52 15.31 3.12
CA GLU A 85 28.69 15.73 2.34
C GLU A 85 30.02 15.46 3.07
#